data_AF-A0AAX6ENZ6-F1
#
_entry.id   AF-A0AAX6ENZ6-F1
#
_cell.length_a   1.000
_cell.length_b   1.000
_cell.length_c   1.000
_cell.angle_alpha   90.00
_cell.angle_beta   90.00
_cell.angle_gamma   90.00
#
_symmetry.space_group_name_H-M   'P 1'
#
loop_
_entity.id
_entity.type
_entity.pdbx_description
1 polymer ?
#
loop_
_entity_poly.entity_id
_entity_poly.type
_entity_poly.pdbx_seq_one_letter_code
_entity_poly.pdbx_strand_id
1 'polypeptide(L)'
;MDSGPISGAAMAKRLASCSSTTRDRAIRLLSSWLPSAVASLSDAELAKIWKGLFYCVWHSDKLPAQLALINSLSSLVVSLDPPSSLRYFDAFLATVRREWSGIDQLRLDKFYLLIRKFVNRSFAFLKKHGWNREMLESFVAVLKEKSFLANDKFQANGVNFFIAEVFLDEMSGSLPVAPEIFGLLLDLFVRVLERTNDRVLVYKIRVNVFEKLVECGGKFLGGESDELGKIAIVLRLSEKFLMSASDPETVQGNRKVLFGLRDGFLKLEKDFEKSGLEIAFENVDSGNVASENAGEGYSVSSDRPAKKRKKTKVSSDGGEKRAGGRKIRKNCRLLLLKVTARTSQVMAVRKRPR
;
A
#
# COMPACT_ATOMS: atom_id res chain seq x y z
N MET A 1 31.62 13.52 25.08
CA MET A 1 30.20 13.12 25.15
C MET A 1 29.41 14.39 25.29
N ASP A 2 28.59 14.73 24.31
CA ASP A 2 27.84 15.98 24.28
C ASP A 2 26.36 15.62 24.45
N SER A 3 25.94 15.52 25.71
CA SER A 3 24.61 15.08 26.15
C SER A 3 23.75 16.29 26.51
N GLY A 4 23.63 17.25 25.58
CA GLY A 4 22.55 18.22 25.60
C GLY A 4 21.26 17.61 25.03
N PRO A 5 20.07 18.14 25.39
CA PRO A 5 18.81 17.72 24.76
C PRO A 5 18.92 17.89 23.24
N ILE A 6 18.70 16.79 22.51
CA ILE A 6 18.80 16.78 21.05
C ILE A 6 17.59 17.54 20.51
N SER A 7 17.76 18.82 20.19
CA SER A 7 16.75 19.58 19.48
C SER A 7 16.53 19.00 18.08
N GLY A 8 15.27 18.94 17.62
CA GLY A 8 14.93 18.48 16.27
C GLY A 8 15.67 19.25 15.16
N ALA A 9 15.98 20.53 15.38
CA ALA A 9 16.77 21.34 14.44
C ALA A 9 18.24 20.90 14.36
N ALA A 10 18.85 20.53 15.49
CA ALA A 10 20.22 20.02 15.53
C ALA A 10 20.30 18.64 14.86
N MET A 11 19.32 17.79 15.09
CA MET A 11 19.19 16.50 14.40
C MET A 11 19.05 16.68 12.88
N ALA A 12 18.14 17.55 12.44
CA ALA A 12 17.92 17.83 11.02
C ALA A 12 19.20 18.28 10.29
N LYS A 13 20.00 19.17 10.92
CA LYS A 13 21.29 19.61 10.37
C LYS A 13 22.29 18.46 10.23
N ARG A 14 22.36 17.54 11.20
CA ARG A 14 23.25 16.37 11.13
C ARG A 14 22.83 15.40 10.03
N LEU A 15 21.53 15.22 9.83
CA LEU A 15 20.97 14.37 8.77
C LEU A 15 21.22 14.92 7.36
N ALA A 16 21.20 16.24 7.19
CA ALA A 16 21.49 16.92 5.93
C ALA A 16 22.98 17.20 5.68
N SER A 17 23.89 16.66 6.51
CA SER A 17 25.33 16.87 6.35
C SER A 17 25.86 16.28 5.04
N CYS A 18 26.85 16.92 4.42
CA CYS A 18 27.55 16.36 3.25
C CYS A 18 28.41 15.13 3.60
N SER A 19 28.83 14.99 4.86
CA SER A 19 29.62 13.84 5.34
C SER A 19 28.75 12.62 5.58
N SER A 20 29.04 11.52 4.88
CA SER A 20 28.34 10.24 5.07
C SER A 20 28.46 9.73 6.51
N THR A 21 29.63 9.84 7.14
CA THR A 21 29.85 9.41 8.53
C THR A 21 28.97 10.18 9.51
N THR A 22 28.78 11.48 9.31
CA THR A 22 27.89 12.30 10.12
C THR A 22 26.43 11.86 9.96
N ARG A 23 25.99 11.64 8.72
CA ARG A 23 24.63 11.16 8.43
C ARG A 23 24.38 9.78 9.03
N ASP A 24 25.31 8.83 8.85
CA ASP A 24 25.18 7.47 9.36
C ASP A 24 25.07 7.44 10.90
N ARG A 25 25.86 8.28 11.59
CA ARG A 25 25.76 8.44 13.04
C ARG A 25 24.43 9.07 13.44
N ALA A 26 23.97 10.08 12.70
CA ALA A 26 22.70 10.75 12.96
C ALA A 26 21.51 9.80 12.76
N ILE A 27 21.51 8.96 11.72
CA ILE A 27 20.47 7.95 11.47
C ILE A 27 20.44 6.92 12.59
N ARG A 28 21.60 6.40 13.03
CA ARG A 28 21.63 5.46 14.17
C ARG A 28 21.05 6.08 15.44
N LEU A 29 21.42 7.32 15.73
CA LEU A 29 20.91 8.04 16.89
C LEU A 29 19.41 8.31 16.78
N LEU A 30 18.93 8.73 15.60
CA LEU A 30 17.53 8.97 15.32
C LEU A 30 16.71 7.70 15.51
N SER A 31 17.16 6.56 14.95
CA SER A 31 16.42 5.29 15.05
C SER A 31 16.24 4.81 16.50
N SER A 32 17.18 5.12 17.40
CA SER A 32 17.04 4.79 18.83
C SER A 32 16.24 5.82 19.63
N TRP A 33 16.31 7.10 19.25
CA TRP A 33 15.70 8.21 20.00
C TRP A 33 14.27 8.53 19.57
N LEU A 34 13.98 8.45 18.28
CA LEU A 34 12.70 8.84 17.71
C LEU A 34 11.52 8.08 18.36
N PRO A 35 11.60 6.75 18.63
CA PRO A 35 10.50 6.04 19.27
C PRO A 35 10.06 6.57 20.63
N SER A 36 10.97 7.13 21.44
CA SER A 36 10.60 7.72 22.73
C SER A 36 10.29 9.21 22.64
N ALA A 37 10.61 9.87 21.52
CA ALA A 37 10.48 11.32 21.37
C ALA A 37 9.31 11.78 20.50
N VAL A 38 8.82 10.98 19.54
CA VAL A 38 7.81 11.43 18.55
C VAL A 38 6.57 12.01 19.22
N ALA A 39 6.07 11.36 20.27
CA ALA A 39 4.87 11.80 20.97
C ALA A 39 5.00 13.23 21.54
N SER A 40 6.19 13.62 22.01
CA SER A 40 6.43 14.94 22.60
C SER A 40 6.91 16.00 21.61
N LEU A 41 7.37 15.60 20.41
CA LEU A 41 7.77 16.55 19.38
C LEU A 41 6.58 17.32 18.83
N SER A 42 6.76 18.61 18.59
CA SER A 42 5.80 19.40 17.81
C SER A 42 5.84 19.01 16.33
N ASP A 43 4.73 19.23 15.61
CA ASP A 43 4.67 18.95 14.17
C ASP A 43 5.72 19.75 13.38
N ALA A 44 6.03 20.97 13.83
CA ALA A 44 7.09 21.80 13.24
C ALA A 44 8.49 21.21 13.43
N GLU A 45 8.78 20.57 14.57
CA GLU A 45 10.05 19.89 14.79
C GLU A 45 10.13 18.59 14.00
N LEU A 46 9.05 17.82 13.96
CA LEU A 46 8.98 16.59 13.17
C LEU A 46 9.15 16.90 11.68
N ALA A 47 8.55 17.98 11.18
CA ALA A 47 8.75 18.46 9.80
C ALA A 47 10.21 18.87 9.51
N LYS A 48 10.91 19.48 10.47
CA LYS A 48 12.35 19.79 10.34
C LYS A 48 13.19 18.53 10.27
N ILE A 49 12.90 17.54 11.13
CA ILE A 49 13.58 16.24 11.12
C ILE A 49 13.36 15.55 9.77
N TRP A 50 12.12 15.52 9.28
CA TRP A 50 11.78 14.93 7.98
C TRP A 50 12.44 15.64 6.80
N LYS A 51 12.57 16.97 6.86
CA LYS A 51 13.39 17.69 5.88
C LYS A 51 14.85 17.22 5.91
N GLY A 52 15.43 17.05 7.10
CA GLY A 52 16.76 16.46 7.25
C GLY A 52 16.88 15.04 6.68
N LEU A 53 15.88 14.18 6.93
CA LEU A 53 15.80 12.83 6.37
C LEU A 53 15.72 12.82 4.84
N PHE A 54 14.93 13.73 4.26
CA PHE A 54 14.83 13.91 2.82
C PHE A 54 16.20 14.19 2.20
N TYR A 55 16.96 15.14 2.75
CA TYR A 55 18.31 15.44 2.27
C TYR A 55 19.32 14.32 2.60
N CYS A 56 19.09 13.54 3.65
CA CYS A 56 19.88 12.34 3.91
C CYS A 56 19.73 11.30 2.79
N VAL A 57 18.50 11.08 2.30
CA VAL A 57 18.23 10.23 1.12
C VAL A 57 18.79 10.87 -0.15
N TRP A 58 18.64 12.19 -0.31
CA TRP A 58 19.18 12.95 -1.44
C TRP A 58 20.68 12.72 -1.64
N HIS A 59 21.47 12.76 -0.56
CA HIS A 59 22.92 12.54 -0.59
C HIS A 59 23.35 11.06 -0.58
N SER A 60 22.42 10.11 -0.65
CA SER A 60 22.75 8.67 -0.74
C SER A 60 22.84 8.24 -2.20
N ASP A 61 24.07 8.05 -2.70
CA ASP A 61 24.31 7.79 -4.13
C ASP A 61 24.51 6.31 -4.46
N LYS A 62 25.03 5.51 -3.52
CA LYS A 62 25.28 4.09 -3.75
C LYS A 62 24.03 3.27 -3.46
N LEU A 63 23.60 2.44 -4.40
CA LEU A 63 22.39 1.61 -4.27
C LEU A 63 22.32 0.79 -2.95
N PRO A 64 23.39 0.12 -2.46
CA PRO A 64 23.34 -0.56 -1.17
C PRO A 64 23.07 0.38 0.01
N ALA A 65 23.65 1.59 -0.01
CA ALA A 65 23.44 2.60 1.02
C ALA A 65 22.02 3.18 0.95
N GLN A 66 21.49 3.41 -0.26
CA GLN A 66 20.11 3.84 -0.47
C GLN A 66 19.13 2.81 0.10
N LEU A 67 19.30 1.53 -0.24
CA LEU A 67 18.45 0.45 0.25
C LEU A 67 18.50 0.33 1.77
N ALA A 68 19.69 0.34 2.37
CA ALA A 68 19.84 0.26 3.82
C ALA A 68 19.18 1.45 4.53
N LEU A 69 19.42 2.67 4.04
CA LEU A 69 18.82 3.89 4.59
C LEU A 69 17.29 3.86 4.50
N ILE A 70 16.74 3.64 3.30
CA ILE A 70 15.29 3.63 3.06
C ILE A 70 14.60 2.54 3.90
N ASN A 71 15.21 1.34 4.00
CA ASN A 71 14.67 0.28 4.85
C ASN A 71 14.67 0.69 6.33
N SER A 72 15.74 1.32 6.81
CA SER A 72 15.80 1.83 8.19
C SER A 72 14.77 2.92 8.48
N LEU A 73 14.52 3.83 7.52
CA LEU A 73 13.55 4.90 7.70
C LEU A 73 12.12 4.39 7.68
N SER A 74 11.80 3.52 6.73
CA SER A 74 10.46 2.95 6.58
C SER A 74 10.12 1.97 7.70
N SER A 75 11.10 1.24 8.27
CA SER A 75 10.83 0.36 9.42
C SER A 75 10.36 1.10 10.66
N LEU A 76 10.68 2.40 10.79
CA LEU A 76 10.22 3.20 11.94
C LEU A 76 8.69 3.30 11.99
N VAL A 77 8.01 3.30 10.84
CA VAL A 77 6.53 3.24 10.78
C VAL A 77 5.99 2.04 11.56
N VAL A 78 6.67 0.90 11.54
CA VAL A 78 6.22 -0.33 12.19
C VAL A 78 6.62 -0.41 13.68
N SER A 79 7.69 0.29 14.06
CA SER A 79 8.24 0.25 15.42
C SER A 79 7.60 1.25 16.38
N LEU A 80 6.99 2.31 15.88
CA LEU A 80 6.33 3.34 16.67
C LEU A 80 4.98 2.86 17.22
N ASP A 81 4.51 3.49 18.30
CA ASP A 81 3.11 3.40 18.74
C ASP A 81 2.16 4.00 17.69
N PRO A 82 0.85 3.64 17.68
CA PRO A 82 -0.02 4.04 16.59
C PRO A 82 -0.18 5.55 16.34
N PRO A 83 -0.43 6.39 17.37
CA PRO A 83 -0.46 7.84 17.17
C PRO A 83 0.86 8.39 16.60
N SER A 84 2.00 7.95 17.12
CA SER A 84 3.32 8.38 16.65
C SER A 84 3.61 7.89 15.22
N SER A 85 3.20 6.67 14.88
CA SER A 85 3.37 6.09 13.54
C SER A 85 2.61 6.89 12.48
N LEU A 86 1.35 7.24 12.78
CA LEU A 86 0.52 8.06 11.89
C LEU A 86 1.13 9.44 11.69
N ARG A 87 1.56 10.11 12.78
CA ARG A 87 2.23 11.42 12.70
C ARG A 87 3.53 11.36 11.91
N TYR A 88 4.30 10.29 12.08
CA TYR A 88 5.53 10.07 11.33
C TYR A 88 5.26 9.86 9.84
N PHE A 89 4.21 9.11 9.49
CA PHE A 89 3.77 8.89 8.11
C PHE A 89 3.19 10.17 7.46
N ASP A 90 2.41 10.97 8.19
CA ASP A 90 1.91 12.26 7.71
C ASP A 90 3.08 13.20 7.39
N ALA A 91 4.01 13.39 8.34
CA ALA A 91 5.16 14.25 8.14
C ALA A 91 6.09 13.79 7.00
N PHE A 92 6.21 12.47 6.79
CA PHE A 92 6.84 11.88 5.61
C PHE A 92 6.17 12.35 4.32
N LEU A 93 4.87 12.11 4.20
CA LEU A 93 4.10 12.33 2.99
C LEU A 93 4.07 13.81 2.62
N ALA A 94 3.82 14.68 3.61
CA ALA A 94 3.86 16.12 3.45
C ALA A 94 5.24 16.61 2.98
N THR A 95 6.33 16.04 3.51
CA THR A 95 7.68 16.42 3.12
C THR A 95 8.01 15.99 1.70
N VAL A 96 7.73 14.74 1.33
CA VAL A 96 8.00 14.24 -0.02
C VAL A 96 7.21 15.04 -1.06
N ARG A 97 5.94 15.35 -0.79
CA ARG A 97 5.14 16.18 -1.69
C ARG A 97 5.71 17.59 -1.84
N ARG A 98 6.03 18.25 -0.73
CA ARG A 98 6.57 19.63 -0.76
C ARG A 98 7.85 19.74 -1.58
N GLU A 99 8.75 18.77 -1.46
CA GLU A 99 10.05 18.80 -2.14
C GLU A 99 10.03 18.12 -3.53
N TRP A 100 8.89 17.51 -3.94
CA TRP A 100 8.80 16.64 -5.12
C TRP A 100 9.28 17.29 -6.41
N SER A 101 8.80 18.52 -6.68
CA SER A 101 9.15 19.26 -7.90
C SER A 101 10.63 19.67 -7.95
N GLY A 102 11.32 19.65 -6.82
CA GLY A 102 12.75 19.94 -6.73
C GLY A 102 13.65 18.75 -7.05
N ILE A 103 13.11 17.53 -7.17
CA ILE A 103 13.89 16.31 -7.44
C ILE A 103 14.22 16.22 -8.93
N ASP A 104 15.50 16.18 -9.26
CA ASP A 104 15.95 15.93 -10.63
C ASP A 104 15.85 14.45 -11.01
N GLN A 105 15.84 14.19 -12.33
CA GLN A 105 15.60 12.86 -12.88
C GLN A 105 16.57 11.79 -12.39
N LEU A 106 17.85 12.14 -12.14
CA LEU A 106 18.86 11.17 -11.69
C LEU A 106 18.63 10.69 -10.25
N ARG A 107 17.79 11.40 -9.49
CA ARG A 107 17.48 11.09 -8.09
C ARG A 107 16.09 10.49 -7.90
N LEU A 108 15.22 10.52 -8.90
CA LEU A 108 13.83 10.07 -8.77
C LEU A 108 13.70 8.61 -8.29
N ASP A 109 14.51 7.70 -8.80
CA ASP A 109 14.39 6.26 -8.51
C ASP A 109 14.46 5.93 -7.01
N LYS A 110 15.35 6.58 -6.26
CA LYS A 110 15.45 6.36 -4.80
C LYS A 110 14.27 6.95 -4.04
N PHE A 111 13.66 8.02 -4.54
CA PHE A 111 12.44 8.58 -3.93
C PHE A 111 11.20 7.76 -4.27
N TYR A 112 11.12 7.17 -5.46
CA TYR A 112 10.12 6.15 -5.78
C TYR A 112 10.28 4.93 -4.86
N LEU A 113 11.50 4.42 -4.69
CA LEU A 113 11.75 3.33 -3.75
C LEU A 113 11.37 3.70 -2.31
N LEU A 114 11.65 4.93 -1.88
CA LEU A 114 11.26 5.44 -0.56
C LEU A 114 9.73 5.39 -0.39
N ILE A 115 8.96 5.96 -1.33
CA ILE A 115 7.49 5.93 -1.28
C ILE A 115 6.97 4.50 -1.24
N ARG A 116 7.49 3.63 -2.12
CA ARG A 116 7.09 2.22 -2.19
C ARG A 116 7.30 1.51 -0.85
N LYS A 117 8.45 1.73 -0.20
CA LYS A 117 8.74 1.14 1.10
C LYS A 117 7.89 1.73 2.23
N PHE A 118 7.56 3.01 2.19
CA PHE A 118 6.65 3.59 3.18
C PHE A 118 5.24 3.02 3.05
N VAL A 119 4.68 2.93 1.84
CA VAL A 119 3.37 2.30 1.59
C VAL A 119 3.36 0.84 2.09
N ASN A 120 4.40 0.06 1.75
CA ASN A 120 4.57 -1.31 2.24
C ASN A 120 4.56 -1.42 3.77
N ARG A 121 5.33 -0.56 4.43
CA ARG A 121 5.47 -0.58 5.90
C ARG A 121 4.22 -0.08 6.60
N SER A 122 3.45 0.82 5.99
CA SER A 122 2.13 1.20 6.49
C SER A 122 1.14 0.04 6.47
N PHE A 123 1.08 -0.75 5.40
CA PHE A 123 0.24 -1.96 5.40
C PHE A 123 0.71 -3.01 6.40
N ALA A 124 2.03 -3.21 6.52
CA ALA A 124 2.59 -4.10 7.53
C ALA A 124 2.26 -3.63 8.96
N PHE A 125 2.23 -2.31 9.21
CA PHE A 125 1.80 -1.73 10.48
C PHE A 125 0.33 -2.01 10.76
N LEU A 126 -0.57 -1.75 9.80
CA LEU A 126 -2.00 -2.05 9.93
C LEU A 126 -2.25 -3.54 10.20
N LYS A 127 -1.56 -4.42 9.46
CA LYS A 127 -1.62 -5.87 9.67
C LYS A 127 -1.15 -6.29 11.07
N LYS A 128 -0.04 -5.73 11.56
CA LYS A 128 0.48 -5.99 12.92
C LYS A 128 -0.54 -5.66 14.00
N HIS A 129 -1.37 -4.64 13.76
CA HIS A 129 -2.42 -4.22 14.67
C HIS A 129 -3.82 -4.74 14.27
N GLY A 130 -3.87 -5.88 13.56
CA GLY A 130 -5.11 -6.60 13.29
C GLY A 130 -6.11 -5.83 12.42
N TRP A 131 -5.62 -4.93 11.55
CA TRP A 131 -6.47 -4.10 10.69
C TRP A 131 -7.53 -3.29 11.45
N ASN A 132 -7.19 -2.81 12.66
CA ASN A 132 -8.07 -1.95 13.44
C ASN A 132 -8.66 -0.81 12.61
N ARG A 133 -9.98 -0.68 12.68
CA ARG A 133 -10.75 0.24 11.84
C ARG A 133 -10.38 1.70 12.05
N GLU A 134 -10.23 2.16 13.28
CA GLU A 134 -9.90 3.56 13.59
C GLU A 134 -8.51 3.94 13.05
N MET A 135 -7.54 3.05 13.20
CA MET A 135 -6.20 3.23 12.64
C MET A 135 -6.22 3.26 11.10
N LEU A 136 -7.01 2.38 10.49
CA LEU A 136 -7.18 2.35 9.04
C LEU A 136 -7.81 3.65 8.51
N GLU A 137 -8.89 4.10 9.13
CA GLU A 137 -9.59 5.32 8.74
C GLU A 137 -8.67 6.54 8.90
N SER A 138 -7.90 6.60 9.98
CA SER A 138 -6.91 7.67 10.19
C SER A 138 -5.81 7.65 9.12
N PHE A 139 -5.31 6.47 8.76
CA PHE A 139 -4.32 6.30 7.68
C PHE A 139 -4.89 6.72 6.31
N VAL A 140 -6.10 6.30 5.99
CA VAL A 140 -6.82 6.67 4.76
C VAL A 140 -7.07 8.17 4.73
N ALA A 141 -7.43 8.79 5.85
CA ALA A 141 -7.62 10.24 5.96
C ALA A 141 -6.33 10.99 5.63
N VAL A 142 -5.17 10.56 6.15
CA VAL A 142 -3.87 11.14 5.79
C VAL A 142 -3.60 11.03 4.29
N LEU A 143 -3.80 9.85 3.68
CA LEU A 143 -3.62 9.69 2.23
C LEU A 143 -4.58 10.59 1.42
N LYS A 144 -5.83 10.70 1.85
CA LYS A 144 -6.86 11.51 1.21
C LYS A 144 -6.53 12.99 1.28
N GLU A 145 -6.39 13.52 2.49
CA GLU A 145 -6.29 14.97 2.77
C GLU A 145 -4.89 15.52 2.50
N LYS A 146 -3.85 14.73 2.75
CA LYS A 146 -2.46 15.19 2.62
C LYS A 146 -1.85 14.80 1.28
N SER A 147 -2.52 13.98 0.47
CA SER A 147 -1.98 13.58 -0.84
C SER A 147 -2.98 13.63 -1.99
N PHE A 148 -3.95 12.72 -2.06
CA PHE A 148 -4.75 12.56 -3.28
C PHE A 148 -5.69 13.73 -3.55
N LEU A 149 -6.29 14.30 -2.51
CA LEU A 149 -7.17 15.46 -2.54
C LEU A 149 -6.60 16.64 -1.76
N ALA A 150 -5.28 16.70 -1.64
CA ALA A 150 -4.62 17.78 -0.94
C ALA A 150 -4.90 19.13 -1.63
N ASN A 151 -5.42 20.08 -0.86
CA ASN A 151 -5.61 21.45 -1.31
C ASN A 151 -4.35 22.28 -1.05
N ASP A 152 -3.23 21.81 -1.59
CA ASP A 152 -1.93 22.47 -1.51
C ASP A 152 -1.51 22.99 -2.90
N LYS A 153 -0.52 23.89 -2.94
CA LYS A 153 0.02 24.44 -4.19
C LYS A 153 1.21 23.61 -4.73
N PHE A 154 1.49 22.44 -4.15
CA PHE A 154 2.67 21.67 -4.52
C PHE A 154 2.43 20.91 -5.82
N GLN A 155 3.38 20.98 -6.74
CA GLN A 155 3.35 20.21 -7.99
C GLN A 155 3.85 18.77 -7.73
N ALA A 156 3.07 18.03 -6.95
CA ALA A 156 3.45 16.72 -6.41
C ALA A 156 2.62 15.54 -6.96
N ASN A 157 1.92 15.72 -8.09
CA ASN A 157 1.04 14.69 -8.64
C ASN A 157 1.78 13.38 -8.97
N GLY A 158 3.08 13.45 -9.26
CA GLY A 158 3.93 12.27 -9.43
C GLY A 158 3.95 11.33 -8.21
N VAL A 159 3.81 11.88 -6.99
CA VAL A 159 3.65 11.09 -5.76
C VAL A 159 2.34 10.31 -5.80
N ASN A 160 1.23 10.98 -6.11
CA ASN A 160 -0.11 10.37 -6.19
C ASN A 160 -0.16 9.28 -7.26
N PHE A 161 0.40 9.55 -8.45
CA PHE A 161 0.47 8.58 -9.54
C PHE A 161 1.22 7.33 -9.11
N PHE A 162 2.35 7.50 -8.44
CA PHE A 162 3.17 6.39 -8.03
C PHE A 162 2.57 5.60 -6.87
N ILE A 163 1.94 6.26 -5.89
CA ILE A 163 1.19 5.55 -4.83
C ILE A 163 0.10 4.68 -5.46
N ALA A 164 -0.71 5.23 -6.38
CA ALA A 164 -1.74 4.46 -7.07
C ALA A 164 -1.16 3.28 -7.88
N GLU A 165 0.03 3.45 -8.46
CA GLU A 165 0.72 2.41 -9.23
C GLU A 165 1.18 1.23 -8.36
N VAL A 166 1.75 1.50 -7.18
CA VAL A 166 2.30 0.44 -6.30
C VAL A 166 1.29 -0.06 -5.26
N PHE A 167 0.14 0.59 -5.11
CA PHE A 167 -0.80 0.33 -4.00
C PHE A 167 -1.15 -1.16 -3.85
N LEU A 168 -1.65 -1.78 -4.91
CA LEU A 168 -2.06 -3.19 -4.88
C LEU A 168 -0.87 -4.16 -4.74
N ASP A 169 0.28 -3.82 -5.35
CA ASP A 169 1.49 -4.64 -5.22
C ASP A 169 1.96 -4.68 -3.77
N GLU A 170 2.00 -3.54 -3.10
CA GLU A 170 2.43 -3.49 -1.69
C GLU A 170 1.37 -4.06 -0.75
N MET A 171 0.09 -3.91 -1.09
CA MET A 171 -0.99 -4.51 -0.32
C MET A 171 -1.00 -6.04 -0.41
N SER A 172 -0.60 -6.60 -1.56
CA SER A 172 -0.55 -8.06 -1.77
C SER A 172 0.28 -8.81 -0.72
N GLY A 173 1.38 -8.19 -0.25
CA GLY A 173 2.23 -8.77 0.79
C GLY A 173 1.60 -8.79 2.20
N SER A 174 0.49 -8.08 2.38
CA SER A 174 -0.24 -7.99 3.65
C SER A 174 -1.53 -8.80 3.68
N LEU A 175 -1.89 -9.46 2.59
CA LEU A 175 -3.03 -10.39 2.51
C LEU A 175 -2.82 -11.65 3.40
N PRO A 176 -3.89 -12.39 3.75
CA PRO A 176 -5.31 -12.07 3.53
C PRO A 176 -5.78 -10.89 4.39
N VAL A 177 -6.87 -10.25 3.95
CA VAL A 177 -7.54 -9.16 4.67
C VAL A 177 -9.05 -9.32 4.49
N ALA A 178 -9.82 -8.92 5.49
CA ALA A 178 -11.27 -8.93 5.40
C ALA A 178 -11.73 -8.03 4.23
N PRO A 179 -12.70 -8.48 3.41
CA PRO A 179 -13.22 -7.69 2.29
C PRO A 179 -13.65 -6.28 2.70
N GLU A 180 -14.29 -6.13 3.86
CA GLU A 180 -14.79 -4.86 4.39
C GLU A 180 -13.65 -3.84 4.59
N ILE A 181 -12.53 -4.30 5.15
CA ILE A 181 -11.32 -3.50 5.36
C ILE A 181 -10.70 -3.09 4.02
N PHE A 182 -10.63 -4.02 3.07
CA PHE A 182 -10.16 -3.69 1.71
C PHE A 182 -11.10 -2.71 1.00
N GLY A 183 -12.40 -2.82 1.22
CA GLY A 183 -13.42 -1.93 0.69
C GLY A 183 -13.24 -0.48 1.18
N LEU A 184 -12.82 -0.28 2.44
CA LEU A 184 -12.47 1.03 2.99
C LEU A 184 -11.23 1.62 2.32
N LEU A 185 -10.20 0.78 2.09
CA LEU A 185 -9.00 1.18 1.35
C LEU A 185 -9.32 1.59 -0.09
N LEU A 186 -10.20 0.86 -0.77
CA LEU A 186 -10.63 1.20 -2.12
C LEU A 186 -11.54 2.43 -2.18
N ASP A 187 -12.31 2.70 -1.11
CA ASP A 187 -13.15 3.90 -1.02
C ASP A 187 -12.33 5.17 -1.25
N LEU A 188 -11.10 5.23 -0.73
CA LEU A 188 -10.15 6.31 -1.03
C LEU A 188 -10.09 6.63 -2.52
N PHE A 189 -9.85 5.62 -3.35
CA PHE A 189 -9.69 5.80 -4.79
C PHE A 189 -11.01 6.13 -5.48
N VAL A 190 -12.13 5.56 -5.03
CA VAL A 190 -13.46 5.92 -5.53
C VAL A 190 -13.74 7.40 -5.27
N ARG A 191 -13.54 7.87 -4.04
CA ARG A 191 -13.70 9.30 -3.68
C ARG A 191 -12.77 10.22 -4.46
N VAL A 192 -11.56 9.77 -4.75
CA VAL A 192 -10.63 10.53 -5.59
C VAL A 192 -11.16 10.64 -7.01
N LEU A 193 -11.69 9.56 -7.59
CA LEU A 193 -12.31 9.59 -8.91
C LEU A 193 -13.57 10.46 -8.97
N GLU A 194 -14.33 10.57 -7.89
CA GLU A 194 -15.49 11.48 -7.82
C GLU A 194 -15.07 12.94 -7.92
N ARG A 195 -13.96 13.33 -7.26
CA ARG A 195 -13.64 14.73 -6.98
C ARG A 195 -12.49 15.32 -7.80
N THR A 196 -11.58 14.50 -8.31
CA THR A 196 -10.36 15.01 -8.96
C THR A 196 -10.61 15.53 -10.38
N ASN A 197 -9.89 16.58 -10.78
CA ASN A 197 -9.85 17.06 -12.16
C ASN A 197 -8.59 16.59 -12.92
N ASP A 198 -7.67 15.89 -12.25
CA ASP A 198 -6.45 15.39 -12.88
C ASP A 198 -6.73 14.11 -13.68
N ARG A 199 -6.80 14.25 -15.00
CA ARG A 199 -7.05 13.13 -15.93
C ARG A 199 -5.97 12.06 -15.89
N VAL A 200 -4.73 12.41 -15.57
CA VAL A 200 -3.62 11.45 -15.44
C VAL A 200 -3.81 10.63 -14.16
N LEU A 201 -4.20 11.28 -13.07
CA LEU A 201 -4.53 10.57 -11.83
C LEU A 201 -5.69 9.61 -12.03
N VAL A 202 -6.77 10.06 -12.68
CA VAL A 202 -7.93 9.23 -13.04
C VAL A 202 -7.48 8.00 -13.84
N TYR A 203 -6.66 8.20 -14.87
CA TYR A 203 -6.12 7.10 -15.66
C TYR A 203 -5.27 6.14 -14.83
N LYS A 204 -4.37 6.66 -13.98
CA LYS A 204 -3.50 5.85 -13.12
C LYS A 204 -4.28 5.03 -12.10
N ILE A 205 -5.32 5.59 -11.48
CA ILE A 205 -6.20 4.87 -10.56
C ILE A 205 -6.99 3.80 -11.32
N ARG A 206 -7.58 4.16 -12.47
CA ARG A 206 -8.35 3.23 -13.30
C ARG A 206 -7.52 1.99 -13.67
N VAL A 207 -6.33 2.19 -14.23
CA VAL A 207 -5.48 1.10 -14.75
C VAL A 207 -4.81 0.31 -13.63
N ASN A 208 -4.16 0.99 -12.68
CA ASN A 208 -3.31 0.30 -11.71
C ASN A 208 -4.05 -0.24 -10.49
N VAL A 209 -5.25 0.29 -10.20
CA VAL A 209 -6.07 -0.18 -9.08
C VAL A 209 -7.23 -1.02 -9.61
N PHE A 210 -8.17 -0.41 -10.32
CA PHE A 210 -9.45 -1.06 -10.58
C PHE A 210 -9.43 -2.07 -11.74
N GLU A 211 -8.84 -1.73 -12.88
CA GLU A 211 -8.69 -2.67 -14.00
C GLU A 211 -7.78 -3.85 -13.60
N LYS A 212 -6.74 -3.60 -12.81
CA LYS A 212 -5.89 -4.64 -12.24
C LYS A 212 -6.65 -5.58 -11.29
N LEU A 213 -7.57 -5.07 -10.47
CA LEU A 213 -8.45 -5.90 -9.65
C LEU A 213 -9.41 -6.74 -10.50
N VAL A 214 -9.95 -6.19 -11.58
CA VAL A 214 -10.77 -6.95 -12.54
C VAL A 214 -9.94 -8.08 -13.19
N GLU A 215 -8.68 -7.81 -13.56
CA GLU A 215 -7.76 -8.83 -14.09
C GLU A 215 -7.49 -9.93 -13.06
N CYS A 216 -7.19 -9.58 -11.80
CA CYS A 216 -7.03 -10.54 -10.70
C CYS A 216 -8.29 -11.39 -10.49
N GLY A 217 -9.48 -10.79 -10.55
CA GLY A 217 -10.74 -11.52 -10.48
C GLY A 217 -10.91 -12.50 -11.63
N GLY A 218 -10.58 -12.10 -12.85
CA GLY A 218 -10.60 -12.98 -14.01
C GLY A 218 -9.64 -14.17 -13.89
N LYS A 219 -8.44 -13.95 -13.35
CA LYS A 219 -7.47 -15.03 -13.07
C LYS A 219 -8.01 -16.02 -12.03
N PHE A 220 -8.64 -15.50 -10.97
CA PHE A 220 -9.28 -16.34 -9.96
C PHE A 220 -10.39 -17.21 -10.55
N LEU A 221 -11.26 -16.64 -11.39
CA LEU A 221 -12.27 -17.42 -12.12
C LEU A 221 -11.67 -18.44 -13.09
N GLY A 222 -10.49 -18.16 -13.62
CA GLY A 222 -9.69 -19.09 -14.44
C GLY A 222 -9.00 -20.22 -13.65
N GLY A 223 -9.16 -20.26 -12.33
CA GLY A 223 -8.60 -21.28 -11.45
C GLY A 223 -7.23 -20.93 -10.84
N GLU A 224 -6.74 -19.71 -11.01
CA GLU A 224 -5.53 -19.25 -10.31
C GLU A 224 -5.83 -18.88 -8.85
N SER A 225 -4.90 -19.18 -7.93
CA SER A 225 -5.02 -18.74 -6.53
C SER A 225 -4.61 -17.27 -6.43
N ASP A 226 -5.59 -16.37 -6.53
CA ASP A 226 -5.41 -14.92 -6.40
C ASP A 226 -6.32 -14.35 -5.31
N GLU A 227 -5.73 -13.99 -4.17
CA GLU A 227 -6.44 -13.40 -3.02
C GLU A 227 -7.06 -12.02 -3.35
N LEU A 228 -6.42 -11.22 -4.21
CA LEU A 228 -7.00 -9.96 -4.67
C LEU A 228 -8.20 -10.23 -5.56
N GLY A 229 -8.14 -11.29 -6.38
CA GLY A 229 -9.25 -11.73 -7.21
C GLY A 229 -10.49 -12.13 -6.41
N LYS A 230 -10.31 -12.89 -5.32
CA LYS A 230 -11.39 -13.24 -4.38
C LYS A 230 -12.07 -11.99 -3.80
N ILE A 231 -11.26 -11.05 -3.30
CA ILE A 231 -11.76 -9.81 -2.70
C ILE A 231 -12.50 -8.95 -3.74
N ALA A 232 -11.96 -8.84 -4.97
CA ALA A 232 -12.55 -8.05 -6.05
C ALA A 232 -13.98 -8.49 -6.40
N ILE A 233 -14.25 -9.81 -6.37
CA ILE A 233 -15.57 -10.39 -6.64
C ILE A 233 -16.54 -10.11 -5.48
N VAL A 234 -16.08 -10.34 -4.25
CA VAL A 234 -16.93 -10.27 -3.04
C VAL A 234 -17.34 -8.84 -2.71
N LEU A 235 -16.50 -7.86 -3.03
CA LEU A 235 -16.80 -6.45 -2.77
C LEU A 235 -17.93 -5.86 -3.61
N ARG A 236 -18.41 -6.56 -4.65
CA ARG A 236 -19.53 -6.13 -5.52
C ARG A 236 -19.41 -4.66 -5.95
N LEU A 237 -18.22 -4.27 -6.41
CA LEU A 237 -17.88 -2.86 -6.68
C LEU A 237 -18.72 -2.26 -7.82
N SER A 238 -19.42 -3.06 -8.61
CA SER A 238 -20.28 -2.55 -9.69
C SER A 238 -21.34 -1.58 -9.17
N GLU A 239 -22.02 -1.89 -8.07
CA GLU A 239 -23.03 -1.02 -7.45
C GLU A 239 -22.40 0.28 -6.94
N LYS A 240 -21.24 0.16 -6.28
CA LYS A 240 -20.52 1.32 -5.76
C LYS A 240 -20.13 2.30 -6.87
N PHE A 241 -19.65 1.81 -8.00
CA PHE A 241 -19.34 2.66 -9.15
C PHE A 241 -20.57 3.27 -9.81
N LEU A 242 -21.71 2.55 -9.83
CA LEU A 242 -22.98 3.10 -10.31
C LEU A 242 -23.44 4.28 -9.44
N MET A 243 -23.40 4.11 -8.12
CA MET A 243 -23.74 5.17 -7.17
C MET A 243 -22.80 6.37 -7.33
N SER A 244 -21.50 6.12 -7.37
CA SER A 244 -20.48 7.17 -7.53
C SER A 244 -20.63 7.93 -8.86
N ALA A 245 -20.95 7.24 -9.96
CA ALA A 245 -21.15 7.88 -11.27
C ALA A 245 -22.44 8.71 -11.35
N SER A 246 -23.44 8.32 -10.56
CA SER A 246 -24.76 8.97 -10.52
C SER A 246 -24.80 10.14 -9.53
N ASP A 247 -23.87 10.20 -8.58
CA ASP A 247 -23.76 11.28 -7.60
C ASP A 247 -23.65 12.66 -8.30
N PRO A 248 -24.51 13.64 -7.95
CA PRO A 248 -24.44 15.00 -8.48
C PRO A 248 -23.07 15.67 -8.32
N GLU A 249 -22.36 15.35 -7.24
CA GLU A 249 -21.07 15.93 -6.89
C GLU A 249 -19.89 15.37 -7.69
N THR A 250 -20.12 14.29 -8.43
CA THR A 250 -19.09 13.65 -9.24
C THR A 250 -18.75 14.49 -10.47
N VAL A 251 -17.44 14.77 -10.62
CA VAL A 251 -16.87 15.50 -11.75
C VAL A 251 -17.32 14.85 -13.06
N GLN A 252 -17.98 15.65 -13.90
CA GLN A 252 -18.62 15.18 -15.13
C GLN A 252 -17.65 14.43 -16.07
N GLY A 253 -16.39 14.89 -16.16
CA GLY A 253 -15.35 14.27 -16.98
C GLY A 253 -14.98 12.84 -16.54
N ASN A 254 -15.26 12.48 -15.28
CA ASN A 254 -14.87 11.20 -14.70
C ASN A 254 -15.98 10.15 -14.76
N ARG A 255 -17.25 10.56 -14.97
CA ARG A 255 -18.40 9.64 -15.01
C ARG A 255 -18.25 8.53 -16.05
N LYS A 256 -17.69 8.83 -17.22
CA LYS A 256 -17.41 7.82 -18.26
C LYS A 256 -16.45 6.74 -17.76
N VAL A 257 -15.45 7.11 -16.96
CA VAL A 257 -14.51 6.16 -16.36
C VAL A 257 -15.21 5.30 -15.31
N LEU A 258 -16.02 5.91 -14.44
CA LEU A 258 -16.78 5.19 -13.42
C LEU A 258 -17.77 4.19 -14.02
N PHE A 259 -18.50 4.56 -15.08
CA PHE A 259 -19.37 3.62 -15.81
C PHE A 259 -18.58 2.49 -16.49
N GLY A 260 -17.43 2.78 -17.08
CA GLY A 260 -16.57 1.75 -17.66
C GLY A 260 -16.06 0.75 -16.61
N LEU A 261 -15.69 1.25 -15.42
CA LEU A 261 -15.30 0.39 -14.29
C LEU A 261 -16.47 -0.45 -13.79
N ARG A 262 -17.66 0.16 -13.62
CA ARG A 262 -18.90 -0.54 -13.28
C ARG A 262 -19.13 -1.72 -14.23
N ASP A 263 -19.06 -1.49 -15.53
CA ASP A 263 -19.33 -2.53 -16.52
C ASP A 263 -18.31 -3.68 -16.46
N GLY A 264 -17.04 -3.36 -16.18
CA GLY A 264 -15.98 -4.36 -15.94
C GLY A 264 -16.26 -5.24 -14.72
N PHE A 265 -16.59 -4.63 -13.57
CA PHE A 265 -16.94 -5.38 -12.35
C PHE A 265 -18.26 -6.14 -12.49
N LEU A 266 -19.28 -5.56 -13.14
CA LEU A 266 -20.56 -6.23 -13.36
C LEU A 266 -20.40 -7.49 -14.23
N LYS A 267 -19.52 -7.45 -15.23
CA LYS A 267 -19.17 -8.64 -16.02
C LYS A 267 -18.51 -9.70 -15.13
N LEU A 268 -17.51 -9.31 -14.35
CA LEU A 268 -16.80 -10.21 -13.43
C LEU A 268 -17.76 -10.89 -12.45
N GLU A 269 -18.66 -10.12 -11.84
CA GLU A 269 -19.67 -10.60 -10.90
C GLU A 269 -20.63 -11.62 -11.54
N LYS A 270 -21.10 -11.36 -12.76
CA LYS A 270 -21.95 -12.29 -13.52
C LYS A 270 -21.21 -13.56 -13.92
N ASP A 271 -19.93 -13.45 -14.27
CA ASP A 271 -19.10 -14.61 -14.64
C ASP A 271 -18.81 -15.48 -13.41
N PHE A 272 -18.69 -14.88 -12.22
CA PHE A 272 -18.63 -15.60 -10.95
C PHE A 272 -19.94 -16.34 -10.62
N GLU A 273 -21.10 -15.69 -10.79
CA GLU A 273 -22.40 -16.34 -10.56
C GLU A 273 -22.60 -17.57 -11.46
N LYS A 274 -22.10 -17.52 -12.70
CA LYS A 274 -22.15 -18.66 -13.64
C LYS A 274 -21.17 -19.78 -13.29
N SER A 275 -20.05 -19.47 -12.63
CA SER A 275 -19.03 -20.48 -12.32
C SER A 275 -19.44 -21.38 -11.15
N GLY A 276 -20.39 -20.93 -10.31
CA GLY A 276 -20.87 -21.69 -9.15
C GLY A 276 -19.79 -21.93 -8.09
N LEU A 277 -18.71 -21.13 -8.10
CA LEU A 277 -17.61 -21.23 -7.15
C LEU A 277 -18.03 -20.67 -5.78
N GLU A 278 -17.65 -21.34 -4.70
CA GLU A 278 -17.77 -20.81 -3.35
C GLU A 278 -16.45 -20.15 -2.92
N ILE A 279 -16.53 -18.93 -2.39
CA ILE A 279 -15.39 -18.21 -1.83
C ILE A 279 -15.41 -18.37 -0.31
N ALA A 280 -14.39 -19.03 0.23
CA ALA A 280 -14.13 -19.05 1.66
C ALA A 280 -13.06 -18.01 2.01
N PHE A 281 -13.33 -17.18 3.02
CA PHE A 281 -12.32 -16.33 3.67
C PHE A 281 -11.94 -16.95 5.01
N GLU A 282 -10.65 -16.99 5.30
CA GLU A 282 -10.20 -17.24 6.67
C GLU A 282 -10.62 -16.03 7.52
N ASN A 283 -11.35 -16.27 8.61
CA ASN A 283 -11.72 -15.22 9.56
C ASN A 283 -10.45 -14.58 10.12
N VAL A 284 -10.07 -13.44 9.57
CA VAL A 284 -9.05 -12.58 10.16
C VAL A 284 -9.72 -11.97 11.38
N ASP A 285 -9.39 -12.52 12.55
CA ASP A 285 -9.94 -12.15 13.86
C ASP A 285 -9.86 -10.63 14.04
N SER A 286 -10.95 -9.97 13.71
CA SER A 286 -11.12 -8.53 13.83
C SER A 286 -11.51 -8.32 15.27
N GLY A 287 -10.53 -7.95 16.09
CA GLY A 287 -10.69 -7.79 17.54
C GLY A 287 -12.01 -7.11 17.89
N ASN A 288 -12.87 -7.89 18.57
CA ASN A 288 -14.05 -7.52 19.33
C ASN A 288 -14.97 -6.44 18.70
N VAL A 289 -15.95 -6.90 17.92
CA VAL A 289 -17.22 -6.17 17.77
C VAL A 289 -18.29 -6.98 18.51
N ALA A 290 -18.52 -6.60 19.77
CA ALA A 290 -19.76 -6.96 20.43
C ALA A 290 -20.87 -6.10 19.83
N SER A 291 -21.76 -6.73 19.07
CA SER A 291 -23.11 -6.23 18.88
C SER A 291 -24.06 -7.41 19.06
N GLU A 292 -24.71 -7.44 20.22
CA GLU A 292 -25.84 -8.33 20.48
C GLU A 292 -27.05 -7.93 19.62
N ASN A 293 -27.79 -8.99 19.25
CA ASN A 293 -29.20 -9.06 18.88
C ASN A 293 -29.66 -8.71 17.44
N ALA A 294 -29.93 -9.78 16.67
CA ALA A 294 -31.26 -10.40 16.51
C ALA A 294 -31.72 -10.59 15.05
N GLY A 295 -32.03 -11.86 14.70
CA GLY A 295 -32.90 -12.31 13.59
C GLY A 295 -32.29 -12.18 12.19
N GLU A 296 -32.36 -13.13 11.26
CA GLU A 296 -33.22 -14.30 11.10
C GLU A 296 -32.43 -15.39 10.37
N GLY A 297 -32.63 -16.63 10.80
CA GLY A 297 -32.06 -17.81 10.16
C GLY A 297 -32.87 -18.22 8.93
N TYR A 298 -32.17 -18.75 7.93
CA TYR A 298 -32.76 -19.70 7.01
C TYR A 298 -31.99 -21.02 7.10
N SER A 299 -32.64 -22.02 7.68
CA SER A 299 -32.25 -23.42 7.63
C SER A 299 -33.12 -24.15 6.62
N VAL A 300 -32.51 -25.03 5.83
CA VAL A 300 -33.21 -26.19 5.27
C VAL A 300 -32.34 -27.41 5.54
N SER A 301 -32.89 -28.30 6.37
CA SER A 301 -32.38 -29.64 6.65
C SER A 301 -33.02 -30.64 5.68
N SER A 302 -32.27 -31.66 5.28
CA SER A 302 -32.83 -33.00 5.08
C SER A 302 -31.82 -34.09 5.47
N ASP A 303 -32.32 -35.03 6.25
CA ASP A 303 -31.66 -36.06 7.06
C ASP A 303 -30.93 -37.21 6.32
N ARG A 304 -29.72 -37.54 6.83
CA ARG A 304 -29.16 -38.88 7.28
C ARG A 304 -29.13 -40.11 6.33
N PRO A 305 -28.37 -41.20 6.66
CA PRO A 305 -27.51 -41.44 7.84
C PRO A 305 -26.07 -41.92 7.57
N ALA A 306 -25.25 -41.74 8.61
CA ALA A 306 -23.89 -42.22 8.79
C ALA A 306 -23.73 -43.76 8.78
N LYS A 307 -22.57 -44.23 8.30
CA LYS A 307 -22.00 -45.54 8.67
C LYS A 307 -20.61 -45.39 9.30
N LYS A 308 -20.51 -45.93 10.51
CA LYS A 308 -19.32 -46.15 11.36
C LYS A 308 -18.21 -46.96 10.67
N ARG A 309 -16.95 -46.66 11.01
CA ARG A 309 -15.80 -47.57 11.28
C ARG A 309 -14.51 -46.72 11.29
N LYS A 310 -13.43 -46.95 12.06
CA LYS A 310 -13.09 -47.77 13.24
C LYS A 310 -11.70 -47.25 13.66
N LYS A 311 -11.46 -47.05 14.97
CA LYS A 311 -10.13 -46.73 15.55
C LYS A 311 -9.16 -47.91 15.41
N THR A 312 -7.89 -47.67 15.05
CA THR A 312 -6.68 -48.38 15.57
C THR A 312 -5.44 -47.52 15.20
N LYS A 313 -4.78 -46.79 16.11
CA LYS A 313 -3.71 -47.10 17.09
C LYS A 313 -2.27 -47.23 16.50
N VAL A 314 -1.52 -46.13 16.64
CA VAL A 314 -0.12 -45.91 17.10
C VAL A 314 0.96 -47.01 16.91
N SER A 315 2.09 -46.61 16.30
CA SER A 315 3.49 -46.75 16.81
C SER A 315 4.45 -45.96 15.91
N SER A 316 5.06 -44.86 16.39
CA SER A 316 6.49 -44.73 16.78
C SER A 316 7.51 -45.38 15.83
N ASP A 317 8.40 -44.59 15.22
CA ASP A 317 9.80 -44.48 15.67
C ASP A 317 10.55 -43.36 14.92
N GLY A 318 11.58 -42.80 15.54
CA GLY A 318 12.38 -41.66 15.08
C GLY A 318 13.48 -41.99 14.07
N GLY A 319 14.15 -40.94 13.58
CA GLY A 319 15.34 -41.09 12.74
C GLY A 319 15.75 -39.81 12.00
N GLU A 320 16.55 -38.98 12.67
CA GLU A 320 17.35 -37.90 12.08
C GLU A 320 18.29 -38.42 10.97
N LYS A 321 18.49 -37.64 9.89
CA LYS A 321 19.80 -37.51 9.20
C LYS A 321 19.87 -36.27 8.31
N ARG A 322 20.90 -35.45 8.56
CA ARG A 322 21.38 -34.32 7.75
C ARG A 322 22.37 -34.79 6.68
N ALA A 323 22.30 -34.16 5.50
CA ALA A 323 23.38 -33.76 4.56
C ALA A 323 22.70 -33.54 3.20
N GLY A 324 22.90 -32.50 2.38
CA GLY A 324 23.92 -31.48 2.23
C GLY A 324 24.01 -31.19 0.72
N GLY A 325 24.09 -29.92 0.29
CA GLY A 325 24.56 -29.60 -1.09
C GLY A 325 23.79 -28.57 -1.92
N ARG A 326 24.22 -27.30 -1.83
CA ARG A 326 24.38 -26.28 -2.90
C ARG A 326 23.62 -26.43 -4.24
N LYS A 327 22.77 -25.44 -4.57
CA LYS A 327 22.87 -24.58 -5.79
C LYS A 327 21.61 -23.72 -5.98
N ILE A 328 21.58 -22.46 -5.53
CA ILE A 328 20.79 -21.39 -6.19
C ILE A 328 21.53 -20.05 -6.02
N ARG A 329 22.48 -19.79 -6.91
CA ARG A 329 23.07 -18.45 -7.11
C ARG A 329 23.03 -18.19 -8.62
N LYS A 330 21.91 -17.66 -9.11
CA LYS A 330 21.70 -17.01 -10.41
C LYS A 330 20.21 -16.69 -10.56
N ASN A 331 19.74 -15.61 -9.90
CA ASN A 331 18.45 -15.00 -10.29
C ASN A 331 18.28 -13.51 -9.95
N CYS A 332 19.31 -12.83 -9.40
CA CYS A 332 19.21 -11.41 -9.08
C CYS A 332 19.43 -10.43 -10.25
N ARG A 333 19.61 -10.89 -11.50
CA ARG A 333 19.85 -10.01 -12.65
C ARG A 333 18.67 -9.87 -13.62
N LEU A 334 17.61 -10.65 -13.45
CA LEU A 334 16.46 -10.68 -14.39
C LEU A 334 15.30 -9.75 -13.99
N LEU A 335 15.27 -9.27 -12.73
CA LEU A 335 14.18 -8.44 -12.22
C LEU A 335 14.32 -6.94 -12.53
N LEU A 336 15.50 -6.46 -12.93
CA LEU A 336 15.74 -5.04 -13.24
C LEU A 336 15.61 -4.68 -14.73
N LEU A 337 15.51 -5.67 -15.63
CA LEU A 337 15.44 -5.44 -17.08
C LEU A 337 14.02 -5.51 -17.67
N LYS A 338 13.01 -5.93 -16.90
CA LYS A 338 11.62 -6.02 -17.39
C LYS A 338 10.79 -4.75 -17.16
N VAL A 339 11.29 -3.76 -16.42
CA VAL A 339 10.55 -2.52 -16.10
C VAL A 339 10.88 -1.36 -17.05
N THR A 340 12.00 -1.40 -17.78
CA THR A 340 12.43 -0.31 -18.68
C THR A 340 12.01 -0.47 -20.15
N ALA A 341 11.34 -1.56 -20.53
CA ALA A 341 11.03 -1.83 -21.94
C ALA A 341 9.66 -1.30 -22.44
N ARG A 342 8.81 -0.73 -21.56
CA ARG A 342 7.47 -0.22 -21.96
C ARG A 342 7.38 1.30 -22.15
N THR A 343 8.47 2.04 -21.95
CA THR A 343 8.47 3.52 -21.99
C THR A 343 8.99 4.15 -23.28
N SER A 344 9.40 3.37 -24.30
CA SER A 344 10.04 3.91 -25.51
C SER A 344 9.20 3.88 -26.79
N GLN A 345 7.88 3.67 -26.73
CA GLN A 345 7.04 3.54 -27.95
C GLN A 345 5.92 4.58 -28.15
N VAL A 346 5.92 5.70 -27.42
CA VAL A 346 4.85 6.73 -27.56
C VAL A 346 5.37 8.16 -27.86
N MET A 347 6.60 8.34 -28.35
CA MET A 347 7.09 9.65 -28.81
C MET A 347 7.78 9.63 -30.17
N ALA A 348 7.10 9.14 -31.21
CA ALA A 348 7.62 9.28 -32.58
C ALA A 348 6.53 9.27 -33.67
N VAL A 349 5.49 10.11 -33.58
CA VAL A 349 4.69 10.47 -34.76
C VAL A 349 4.23 11.93 -34.66
N ARG A 350 5.01 12.85 -35.24
CA ARG A 350 4.52 14.06 -35.92
C ARG A 350 5.70 14.81 -36.54
N LYS A 351 6.04 14.44 -37.78
CA LYS A 351 6.63 15.37 -38.76
C LYS A 351 6.23 14.93 -40.16
N ARG A 352 5.60 15.85 -40.89
CA ARG A 352 5.57 16.09 -42.36
C ARG A 352 4.18 16.62 -42.77
N PRO A 353 4.04 17.27 -43.95
CA PRO A 353 4.89 18.34 -44.50
C PRO A 353 4.04 19.49 -45.09
N ARG A 354 4.61 20.69 -45.19
CA ARG A 354 4.67 21.56 -46.39
C ARG A 354 5.47 22.79 -46.06
#